data_AF-A0A7S0IUA7-F1
#
_entry.id   AF-A0A7S0IUA7-F1
#
_cell.length_a   1.000
_cell.length_b   1.000
_cell.length_c   1.000
_cell.angle_alpha   90.00
_cell.angle_beta   90.00
_cell.angle_gamma   90.00
#
_symmetry.space_group_name_H-M   'P 1'
#
loop_
_entity.id
_entity.type
_entity.pdbx_description
1 polymer ?
#
loop_
_entity_poly.entity_id
_entity_poly.type
_entity_poly.pdbx_seq_one_letter_code
_entity_poly.pdbx_strand_id
1 'polypeptide(L)'
;ASIFEQLATLDSLADRGWQAGEGDRRSVPQLLCDQLEFADVLLVNKADLVSEAQLRKVETLVKRINPKAEVLSTTHSQLEPARLLGVARFDMRRAEEHPGWLAEARENEHVPETLEYGISSFVFRARVPFHPERL
;
A
#
# COMPACT_ATOMS: atom_id res chain seq x y z
N ALA A 1 4.24 -7.14 -13.44
CA ALA A 1 2.95 -6.56 -13.83
C ALA A 1 3.00 -5.06 -13.59
N SER A 2 2.60 -4.28 -14.59
CA SER A 2 2.50 -2.82 -14.50
C SER A 2 1.21 -2.42 -13.80
N ILE A 3 1.21 -1.30 -13.06
CA ILE A 3 0.01 -0.79 -12.38
C ILE A 3 -1.19 -0.60 -13.33
N PHE A 4 -0.92 -0.23 -14.59
CA PHE A 4 -1.96 -0.06 -15.61
C PHE A 4 -2.64 -1.39 -15.98
N GLU A 5 -1.90 -2.49 -16.03
CA GLU A 5 -2.47 -3.82 -16.28
C GLU A 5 -3.36 -4.26 -15.12
N GLN A 6 -2.93 -3.92 -13.90
CA GLN A 6 -3.66 -4.27 -12.68
C GLN A 6 -4.95 -3.47 -12.54
N LEU A 7 -4.96 -2.19 -12.92
CA LEU A 7 -6.17 -1.36 -12.90
C LEU A 7 -7.14 -1.70 -14.04
N ALA A 8 -6.67 -2.34 -15.11
CA ALA A 8 -7.48 -2.71 -16.26
C ALA A 8 -8.09 -4.13 -16.16
N THR A 9 -7.70 -4.92 -15.16
CA THR A 9 -8.24 -6.26 -14.97
C THR A 9 -9.66 -6.24 -14.41
N LEU A 10 -10.41 -7.33 -14.62
CA LEU A 10 -11.71 -7.58 -13.99
C LEU A 10 -11.61 -8.62 -12.87
N ASP A 11 -10.40 -9.11 -12.56
CA ASP A 11 -10.19 -10.12 -11.53
C ASP A 11 -10.69 -9.63 -10.17
N SER A 12 -11.39 -10.50 -9.47
CA SER A 12 -11.66 -10.35 -8.05
C SER A 12 -10.40 -10.63 -7.22
N LEU A 13 -10.39 -10.20 -5.95
CA LEU A 13 -9.36 -10.64 -5.02
C LEU A 13 -9.39 -12.17 -4.82
N ALA A 14 -10.57 -12.78 -4.90
CA ALA A 14 -10.76 -14.22 -4.81
C ALA A 14 -10.06 -14.99 -5.95
N ASP A 15 -10.19 -14.51 -7.18
CA ASP A 15 -9.55 -15.13 -8.37
C ASP A 15 -8.02 -15.20 -8.24
N ARG A 16 -7.45 -14.31 -7.41
CA ARG A 16 -6.01 -14.22 -7.15
C ARG A 16 -5.58 -14.80 -5.80
N GLY A 17 -6.53 -15.30 -5.00
CA GLY A 17 -6.27 -15.77 -3.64
C GLY A 17 -5.81 -14.67 -2.68
N TRP A 18 -6.19 -13.41 -2.94
CA TRP A 18 -5.86 -12.22 -2.13
C TRP A 18 -7.02 -11.75 -1.25
N GLN A 19 -8.13 -12.48 -1.26
CA GLN A 19 -9.30 -12.18 -0.44
C GLN A 19 -8.95 -12.20 1.06
N ALA A 20 -9.51 -11.23 1.78
CA ALA A 20 -9.30 -11.10 3.23
C ALA A 20 -10.02 -12.15 4.07
N GLY A 21 -11.20 -12.56 3.61
CA GLY A 21 -12.05 -13.51 4.32
C GLY A 21 -13.19 -13.98 3.45
N GLU A 22 -14.03 -14.85 4.02
CA GLU A 22 -15.27 -15.28 3.35
C GLU A 22 -16.18 -14.07 3.12
N GLY A 23 -16.43 -13.76 1.85
CA GLY A 23 -17.30 -12.65 1.45
C GLY A 23 -16.59 -11.40 0.93
N ASP A 24 -15.26 -11.37 0.90
CA ASP A 24 -14.52 -10.28 0.25
C ASP A 24 -14.76 -10.31 -1.27
N ARG A 25 -15.58 -9.37 -1.73
CA ARG A 25 -16.04 -9.25 -3.12
C ARG A 25 -15.32 -8.16 -3.90
N ARG A 26 -14.28 -7.55 -3.32
CA ARG A 26 -13.54 -6.48 -3.98
C ARG A 26 -12.83 -7.00 -5.22
N SER A 27 -12.70 -6.12 -6.21
CA SER A 27 -11.85 -6.36 -7.37
C SER A 27 -10.41 -5.91 -7.10
N VAL A 28 -9.46 -6.46 -7.87
CA VAL A 28 -8.05 -6.01 -7.81
C VAL A 28 -7.92 -4.50 -8.05
N PRO A 29 -8.60 -3.89 -9.05
CA PRO A 29 -8.56 -2.43 -9.21
C PRO A 29 -9.12 -1.66 -8.02
N GLN A 30 -10.20 -2.14 -7.39
CA GLN A 30 -10.78 -1.48 -6.22
C GLN A 30 -9.77 -1.41 -5.08
N LEU A 31 -9.18 -2.56 -4.70
CA LEU A 31 -8.17 -2.61 -3.64
C LEU A 31 -6.98 -1.66 -3.93
N LEU A 32 -6.49 -1.65 -5.17
CA LEU A 32 -5.35 -0.80 -5.53
C LEU A 32 -5.70 0.69 -5.50
N CYS A 33 -6.91 1.07 -5.93
CA CYS A 33 -7.37 2.45 -5.82
C CYS A 33 -7.48 2.87 -4.35
N ASP A 34 -8.08 2.04 -3.49
CA ASP A 34 -8.21 2.32 -2.06
C ASP A 34 -6.82 2.59 -1.44
N GLN A 35 -5.84 1.73 -1.69
CA GLN A 35 -4.48 1.90 -1.18
C GLN A 35 -3.81 3.21 -1.65
N LEU A 36 -4.07 3.64 -2.88
CA LEU A 36 -3.51 4.86 -3.44
C LEU A 36 -4.20 6.12 -2.88
N GLU A 37 -5.51 6.08 -2.69
CA GLU A 37 -6.33 7.22 -2.22
C GLU A 37 -5.98 7.63 -0.78
N PHE A 38 -5.63 6.67 0.06
CA PHE A 38 -5.31 6.93 1.47
C PHE A 38 -3.84 7.27 1.73
N ALA A 39 -2.94 6.98 0.80
CA ALA A 39 -1.51 7.16 1.03
C ALA A 39 -1.13 8.64 1.25
N ASP A 40 -0.35 8.93 2.30
CA ASP A 40 0.28 10.24 2.47
C ASP A 40 1.51 10.41 1.59
N VAL A 41 2.21 9.30 1.31
CA VAL A 41 3.41 9.26 0.48
C VAL A 41 3.29 8.09 -0.50
N LEU A 42 3.51 8.38 -1.78
CA LEU A 42 3.51 7.41 -2.87
C LEU A 42 4.91 7.32 -3.47
N LEU A 43 5.54 6.14 -3.32
CA LEU A 43 6.87 5.89 -3.84
C LEU A 43 6.79 5.18 -5.20
N VAL A 44 7.12 5.89 -6.28
CA VAL A 44 7.26 5.32 -7.63
C VAL A 44 8.67 4.76 -7.79
N ASN A 45 8.85 3.50 -7.42
CA ASN A 45 10.16 2.83 -7.45
C ASN A 45 10.49 2.26 -8.83
N LYS A 46 11.78 1.95 -9.04
CA LYS A 46 12.37 1.39 -10.27
C LYS A 46 12.32 2.38 -11.44
N ALA A 47 12.49 3.66 -11.15
CA ALA A 47 12.53 4.73 -12.15
C ALA A 47 13.61 4.52 -13.23
N ASP A 48 14.67 3.79 -12.88
CA ASP A 48 15.78 3.39 -13.75
C ASP A 48 15.41 2.35 -14.83
N LEU A 49 14.32 1.59 -14.63
CA LEU A 49 13.91 0.53 -15.56
C LEU A 49 12.92 1.01 -16.63
N VAL A 50 12.54 2.29 -16.61
CA VAL A 50 11.51 2.84 -17.49
C VAL A 50 11.98 4.14 -18.14
N SER A 51 11.41 4.45 -19.29
CA SER A 51 11.64 5.77 -19.90
C SER A 51 10.99 6.88 -19.07
N GLU A 52 11.54 8.09 -19.18
CA GLU A 52 11.00 9.28 -18.53
C GLU A 52 9.51 9.54 -18.90
N ALA A 53 9.13 9.22 -20.14
CA ALA A 53 7.74 9.32 -20.58
C ALA A 53 6.81 8.32 -19.88
N GLN A 54 7.28 7.09 -19.61
CA GLN A 54 6.53 6.10 -18.85
C GLN A 54 6.44 6.47 -17.38
N LEU A 55 7.54 6.95 -16.79
CA LEU A 55 7.57 7.43 -15.41
C LEU A 55 6.54 8.54 -15.18
N ARG A 56 6.57 9.58 -16.04
CA ARG A 56 5.59 10.67 -16.00
C ARG A 56 4.15 10.19 -16.10
N LYS A 57 3.86 9.16 -16.90
CA LYS A 57 2.52 8.58 -16.99
C LYS A 57 2.07 8.00 -15.65
N VAL A 58 2.94 7.26 -14.97
CA VAL A 58 2.66 6.70 -13.64
C VAL A 58 2.46 7.82 -12.63
N GLU A 59 3.38 8.77 -12.55
CA GLU A 59 3.29 9.93 -11.64
C GLU A 59 2.00 10.71 -11.85
N THR A 60 1.63 10.94 -13.11
CA THR A 60 0.39 11.66 -13.47
C THR A 60 -0.86 10.87 -13.09
N LEU A 61 -0.84 9.54 -13.23
CA LEU A 61 -1.94 8.68 -12.82
C LEU A 61 -2.12 8.74 -11.31
N VAL A 62 -1.06 8.46 -10.54
CA VAL A 62 -1.15 8.39 -9.08
C VAL A 62 -1.48 9.76 -8.47
N LYS A 63 -0.99 10.86 -9.07
CA LYS A 63 -1.36 12.22 -8.65
C LYS A 63 -2.81 12.58 -8.97
N ARG A 64 -3.40 12.00 -10.02
CA ARG A 64 -4.83 12.16 -10.32
C ARG A 64 -5.71 11.40 -9.33
N ILE A 65 -5.29 10.20 -8.94
CA ILE A 65 -5.99 9.38 -7.94
C ILE A 65 -5.89 10.05 -6.56
N ASN A 66 -4.69 10.46 -6.16
CA ASN A 66 -4.46 11.13 -4.89
C ASN A 66 -3.64 12.42 -5.07
N PRO A 67 -4.31 13.57 -5.25
CA PRO A 67 -3.65 14.86 -5.39
C PRO A 67 -2.91 15.33 -4.13
N LYS A 68 -3.30 14.81 -2.95
CA LYS A 68 -2.76 15.23 -1.65
C LYS A 68 -1.47 14.49 -1.29
N ALA A 69 -1.23 13.30 -1.83
CA ALA A 69 -0.02 12.52 -1.56
C ALA A 69 1.26 13.24 -2.07
N GLU A 70 2.35 13.12 -1.30
CA GLU A 70 3.70 13.39 -1.79
C GLU A 70 4.11 12.23 -2.71
N VAL A 71 4.42 12.51 -3.97
CA VAL A 71 4.84 11.50 -4.95
C VAL A 71 6.35 11.59 -5.12
N LEU A 72 7.04 10.46 -4.91
CA LEU A 72 8.50 10.37 -4.93
C LEU A 72 8.95 9.28 -5.90
N SER A 73 9.72 9.67 -6.91
CA SER A 73 10.37 8.73 -7.81
C SER A 73 11.70 8.25 -7.23
N THR A 74 11.93 6.94 -7.25
CA THR A 74 13.13 6.32 -6.67
C THR A 74 13.66 5.17 -7.50
N THR A 75 14.94 4.85 -7.25
CA THR A 75 15.62 3.68 -7.77
C THR A 75 16.07 2.84 -6.57
N HIS A 76 15.80 1.54 -6.61
CA HIS A 76 16.04 0.61 -5.49
C HIS A 76 15.45 1.06 -4.13
N SER A 77 14.35 1.82 -4.16
CA SER A 77 13.72 2.41 -2.97
C SER A 77 14.68 3.25 -2.11
N GLN A 78 15.72 3.83 -2.72
CA GLN A 78 16.65 4.70 -2.00
C GLN A 78 16.03 6.08 -1.79
N LEU A 79 15.84 6.43 -0.52
CA LEU A 79 15.43 7.76 -0.05
C LEU A 79 15.85 7.95 1.40
N GLU A 80 15.93 9.21 1.83
CA GLU A 80 16.16 9.56 3.23
C GLU A 80 15.01 9.05 4.12
N PRO A 81 15.26 8.20 5.13
CA PRO A 81 14.20 7.66 5.99
C PRO A 81 13.36 8.74 6.68
N ALA A 82 13.95 9.90 6.97
CA ALA A 82 13.26 11.07 7.52
C ALA A 82 12.13 11.61 6.63
N ARG A 83 12.04 11.18 5.36
CA ARG A 83 10.92 11.52 4.46
C ARG A 83 9.66 10.68 4.75
N LEU A 84 9.84 9.51 5.36
CA LEU A 84 8.78 8.56 5.69
C LEU A 84 8.52 8.46 7.20
N LEU A 85 9.59 8.40 8.00
CA LEU A 85 9.53 8.15 9.43
C LEU A 85 9.52 9.45 10.22
N GLY A 86 8.69 9.52 11.26
CA GLY A 86 8.65 10.67 12.18
C GLY A 86 8.05 11.95 11.59
N VAL A 87 7.35 11.86 10.45
CA VAL A 87 6.84 13.04 9.72
C VAL A 87 5.41 13.43 10.14
N ALA A 88 4.83 12.74 11.13
CA ALA A 88 3.51 13.01 11.72
C ALA A 88 2.43 13.38 10.69
N ARG A 89 2.35 12.63 9.57
CA ARG A 89 1.45 12.93 8.45
C ARG A 89 0.00 12.52 8.69
N PHE A 90 -0.23 11.68 9.71
CA PHE A 90 -1.56 11.24 10.10
C PHE A 90 -2.34 12.40 10.77
N ASP A 91 -3.51 12.71 10.23
CA ASP A 91 -4.50 13.61 10.84
C ASP A 91 -5.85 12.90 10.88
N MET A 92 -6.34 12.64 12.09
CA MET A 92 -7.59 11.92 12.32
C MET A 92 -8.81 12.64 11.73
N ARG A 93 -8.82 13.98 11.73
CA ARG A 93 -9.91 14.77 11.12
C ARG A 93 -9.94 14.59 9.61
N ARG A 94 -8.77 14.48 8.98
CA ARG A 94 -8.65 14.20 7.55
C ARG A 94 -9.03 12.76 7.22
N ALA A 95 -8.73 11.81 8.10
CA ALA A 95 -9.11 10.41 7.93
C ALA A 95 -10.65 10.25 8.01
N GLU A 96 -11.29 10.93 8.95
CA GLU A 96 -12.75 10.98 9.13
C GLU A 96 -13.50 11.51 7.91
N GLU A 97 -12.90 12.35 7.09
CA GLU A 97 -13.51 12.86 5.86
C GLU A 97 -13.51 11.84 4.71
N HIS A 98 -12.72 10.76 4.80
CA HIS A 98 -12.61 9.79 3.72
C HIS A 98 -13.79 8.79 3.74
N PRO A 99 -14.53 8.62 2.64
CA PRO A 99 -15.71 7.76 2.59
C PRO A 99 -15.45 6.31 3.03
N GLY A 100 -14.31 5.74 2.65
CA GLY A 100 -13.90 4.38 3.04
C GLY A 100 -13.62 4.25 4.54
N TRP A 101 -13.03 5.26 5.16
CA TRP A 101 -12.73 5.25 6.60
C TRP A 101 -14.00 5.45 7.43
N LEU A 102 -14.94 6.28 6.95
CA LEU A 102 -16.28 6.39 7.53
C LEU A 102 -17.09 5.09 7.42
N ALA A 103 -16.93 4.31 6.35
CA ALA A 103 -17.56 3.00 6.23
C ALA A 103 -16.93 2.00 7.23
N GLU A 104 -15.60 1.90 7.26
CA GLU A 104 -14.87 1.01 8.18
C GLU A 104 -15.08 1.38 9.66
N ALA A 105 -15.09 2.68 10.01
CA ALA A 105 -15.28 3.15 11.38
C ALA A 105 -16.73 3.00 11.87
N ARG A 106 -17.72 3.01 10.96
CA ARG A 106 -19.14 2.85 11.31
C ARG A 106 -19.54 1.40 11.50
N GLU A 107 -18.90 0.47 10.82
CA GLU A 107 -19.33 -0.93 10.84
C GLU A 107 -19.01 -1.66 12.16
N ASN A 108 -18.17 -1.14 13.07
CA ASN A 108 -17.81 -1.77 14.37
C ASN A 108 -17.36 -3.25 14.28
N GLU A 109 -17.29 -3.83 13.08
CA GLU A 109 -16.89 -5.19 12.74
C GLU A 109 -15.44 -5.23 12.26
N HIS A 110 -14.61 -4.26 12.64
CA HIS A 110 -13.20 -4.33 12.32
C HIS A 110 -12.57 -5.40 13.21
N VAL A 111 -12.39 -6.59 12.65
CA VAL A 111 -11.49 -7.59 13.19
C VAL A 111 -10.08 -7.09 12.85
N PRO A 112 -9.23 -6.74 13.83
CA PRO A 112 -7.87 -6.30 13.56
C PRO A 112 -7.16 -7.27 12.61
N GLU A 113 -6.28 -6.77 11.75
CA GLU A 113 -5.60 -7.60 10.74
C GLU A 113 -4.77 -8.72 11.37
N THR A 114 -4.38 -8.55 12.63
CA THR A 114 -3.76 -9.57 13.46
C THR A 114 -4.65 -10.80 13.69
N LEU A 115 -5.96 -10.59 13.77
CA LEU A 115 -6.99 -11.61 13.94
C LEU A 115 -7.57 -12.06 12.58
N GLU A 116 -7.74 -11.13 11.64
CA GLU A 116 -8.31 -11.43 10.32
C GLU A 116 -7.32 -12.17 9.40
N TYR A 117 -6.07 -11.73 9.34
CA TYR A 117 -5.04 -12.30 8.45
C TYR A 117 -3.93 -13.04 9.22
N GLY A 118 -4.05 -13.16 10.54
CA GLY A 118 -3.04 -13.81 11.38
C GLY A 118 -1.69 -13.07 11.42
N ILE A 119 -1.66 -11.79 11.05
CA ILE A 119 -0.41 -11.00 11.00
C ILE A 119 0.07 -10.76 12.42
N SER A 120 1.27 -11.24 12.76
CA SER A 120 1.87 -11.00 14.06
C SER A 120 3.29 -10.46 13.91
N SER A 121 3.67 -9.58 14.83
CA SER A 121 5.03 -9.09 14.94
C SER A 121 5.68 -9.75 16.15
N PHE A 122 6.85 -10.36 15.97
CA PHE A 122 7.67 -10.85 17.07
C PHE A 122 9.07 -10.28 16.97
N VAL A 123 9.70 -10.04 18.12
CA VAL A 123 11.08 -9.56 18.19
C VAL A 123 11.98 -10.76 18.41
N PHE A 124 12.77 -11.12 17.39
CA PHE A 124 13.86 -12.07 17.55
C PHE A 124 15.09 -11.35 18.12
N ARG A 125 15.60 -11.82 19.27
CA ARG A 125 16.88 -11.37 19.84
C ARG A 125 17.78 -12.57 20.10
N ALA A 126 18.98 -12.54 19.56
CA ALA A 126 20.03 -13.50 19.85
C ALA A 126 21.33 -12.77 20.22
N ARG A 127 22.14 -13.38 21.10
CA ARG A 127 23.48 -12.88 21.47
C ARG A 127 24.58 -13.29 20.50
N VAL A 128 24.27 -14.14 19.54
CA VAL A 128 25.19 -14.72 18.55
C VAL A 128 24.51 -14.72 17.18
N PRO A 129 25.26 -14.53 16.08
CA PRO A 129 24.71 -14.49 14.73
C PRO A 129 24.15 -15.85 14.31
N PHE A 130 23.32 -15.84 13.26
CA PHE A 130 22.80 -17.07 12.67
C PHE A 130 23.93 -17.92 12.07
N HIS A 131 23.74 -19.24 12.13
CA HIS A 131 24.64 -20.17 11.47
C HIS A 131 24.41 -20.10 9.95
N PRO A 132 25.44 -19.86 9.13
CA PRO A 132 25.28 -19.52 7.71
C PRO A 132 24.62 -20.63 6.87
N GLU A 133 24.74 -21.89 7.28
CA GLU A 133 24.17 -23.05 6.55
C GLU A 133 22.81 -23.55 7.08
N ARG A 134 22.20 -22.87 8.07
CA ARG A 134 20.96 -23.34 8.72
C ARG A 134 19.80 -22.34 8.62
N LEU A 135 19.88 -21.41 7.66
CA LEU A 135 18.84 -20.43 7.34
C LEU A 135 17.99 -20.90 6.16
#